data_AF-A0A3C1VD26-F1
#
_entry.id   AF-A0A3C1VD26-F1
#
_cell.length_a   1.000
_cell.length_b   1.000
_cell.length_c   1.000
_cell.angle_alpha   90.00
_cell.angle_beta   90.00
_cell.angle_gamma   90.00
#
_symmetry.space_group_name_H-M   'P 1'
#
loop_
_entity.id
_entity.type
_entity.pdbx_description
1 polymer ?
#
loop_
_entity_poly.entity_id
_entity_poly.type
_entity_poly.pdbx_seq_one_letter_code
_entity_poly.pdbx_strand_id
1 'polypeptide(L)'
;MHTNFSRHAYERVLERLTMELDEVADLLDWDLAVKIGDEKGTRRIHRLFYSHDDRQYFVAIQDEKTKTVVTILPVDYYETLVAKIPRPSLVEAERLVSCPPEAKPKKVVTAPADVPGKPKVPRSFKIQVTFVNLHRGSRTVSLGSWPAESHGGSIARLLQDTQFFEAMRNRVNEEIQPDEYAAGLLIRLGKRGEEVWVNIEDEGSEPIRLPAEASNL
;
A
#
# COMPACT_ATOMS: atom_id res chain seq x y z
N MET A 1 14.07 2.14 -5.70
CA MET A 1 12.93 1.18 -5.73
C MET A 1 11.86 1.83 -4.88
N HIS A 2 10.67 2.07 -5.44
CA HIS A 2 9.62 2.84 -4.78
C HIS A 2 8.78 1.99 -3.84
N THR A 3 8.28 2.59 -2.77
CA THR A 3 7.36 1.99 -1.82
C THR A 3 6.07 1.61 -2.53
N ASN A 4 5.58 0.40 -2.25
CA ASN A 4 4.29 -0.11 -2.74
C ASN A 4 3.49 -0.67 -1.57
N PHE A 5 2.19 -0.89 -1.74
CA PHE A 5 1.31 -1.34 -0.65
C PHE A 5 0.69 -2.70 -0.98
N SER A 6 0.56 -3.54 0.05
CA SER A 6 -0.41 -4.64 0.02
C SER A 6 -1.83 -4.07 0.07
N ARG A 7 -2.83 -4.87 -0.32
CA ARG A 7 -4.24 -4.50 -0.11
C ARG A 7 -4.54 -4.18 1.35
N HIS A 8 -4.01 -4.97 2.28
CA HIS A 8 -4.26 -4.76 3.69
C HIS A 8 -3.68 -3.41 4.16
N ALA A 9 -2.47 -3.05 3.74
CA ALA A 9 -1.90 -1.73 4.05
C ALA A 9 -2.70 -0.60 3.41
N TYR A 10 -3.19 -0.79 2.18
CA TYR A 10 -4.06 0.15 1.48
C TYR A 10 -5.30 0.51 2.32
N GLU A 11 -6.01 -0.51 2.81
CA GLU A 11 -7.17 -0.31 3.68
C GLU A 11 -6.80 0.40 5.00
N ARG A 12 -5.65 0.05 5.60
CA ARG A 12 -5.21 0.66 6.86
C ARG A 12 -4.84 2.14 6.72
N VAL A 13 -4.28 2.56 5.58
CA VAL A 13 -4.04 3.99 5.31
C VAL A 13 -5.36 4.74 5.35
N LEU A 14 -6.35 4.28 4.58
CA LEU A 14 -7.64 4.96 4.43
C LEU A 14 -8.47 5.00 5.72
N GLU A 15 -8.38 3.95 6.55
CA GLU A 15 -9.14 3.87 7.80
C GLU A 15 -8.51 4.67 8.94
N ARG A 16 -7.18 4.83 8.93
CA ARG A 16 -6.42 5.27 10.12
C ARG A 16 -5.67 6.57 9.93
N LEU A 17 -5.38 6.98 8.69
CA LEU A 17 -4.60 8.17 8.38
C LEU A 17 -5.43 9.15 7.57
N THR A 18 -5.21 10.43 7.82
CA THR A 18 -5.69 11.51 6.95
C THR A 18 -4.81 11.65 5.71
N MET A 19 -3.56 11.17 5.76
CA MET A 19 -2.62 11.17 4.63
C MET A 19 -3.08 10.26 3.49
N GLU A 20 -2.88 10.73 2.26
CA GLU A 20 -3.07 9.93 1.06
C GLU A 20 -1.95 8.89 0.91
N LEU A 21 -2.22 7.80 0.18
CA LEU A 21 -1.25 6.73 -0.01
C LEU A 21 0.08 7.20 -0.61
N ASP A 22 0.04 8.12 -1.57
CA ASP A 22 1.23 8.67 -2.20
C ASP A 22 2.09 9.45 -1.20
N GLU A 23 1.47 10.13 -0.23
CA GLU A 23 2.17 10.87 0.81
C GLU A 23 2.87 9.92 1.78
N VAL A 24 2.21 8.81 2.12
CA VAL A 24 2.82 7.74 2.93
C VAL A 24 3.97 7.06 2.17
N ALA A 25 3.80 6.78 0.87
CA ALA A 25 4.88 6.22 0.05
C ALA A 25 6.07 7.17 -0.04
N ASP A 26 5.83 8.44 -0.32
CA ASP A 26 6.87 9.47 -0.37
C ASP A 26 7.60 9.51 0.99
N LEU A 27 6.88 9.59 2.11
CA LEU A 27 7.50 9.60 3.44
C LEU A 27 8.48 8.43 3.64
N LEU A 28 8.07 7.23 3.24
CA LEU A 28 8.87 6.01 3.38
C LEU A 28 10.03 5.93 2.37
N ASP A 29 9.85 6.44 1.15
CA ASP A 29 10.89 6.48 0.10
C ASP A 29 11.98 7.52 0.39
N TRP A 30 11.60 8.63 1.04
CA TRP A 30 12.52 9.69 1.46
C TRP A 30 13.21 9.40 2.81
N ASP A 31 13.08 8.18 3.33
CA ASP A 31 13.64 7.74 4.60
C ASP A 31 13.28 8.63 5.80
N LEU A 32 12.07 9.20 5.78
CA LEU A 32 11.56 10.05 6.87
C LEU A 32 10.90 9.23 7.99
N ALA A 33 11.27 7.96 8.09
CA ALA A 33 10.78 7.02 9.07
C ALA A 33 11.95 6.30 9.75
N VAL A 34 11.86 6.14 11.07
CA VAL A 34 12.90 5.53 11.91
C VAL A 34 12.69 4.01 11.94
N LYS A 35 13.74 3.23 11.63
CA LYS A 35 13.71 1.78 11.86
C LYS A 35 13.73 1.50 13.36
N ILE A 36 12.66 0.89 13.87
CA ILE A 36 12.49 0.59 15.31
C ILE A 36 12.55 -0.90 15.63
N GLY A 37 12.59 -1.76 14.59
CA GLY A 37 12.65 -3.20 14.78
C GLY A 37 12.58 -3.97 13.46
N ASP A 38 12.57 -5.29 13.60
CA ASP A 38 12.45 -6.27 12.52
C ASP A 38 11.68 -7.50 13.01
N GLU A 39 11.04 -8.20 12.08
CA GLU A 39 10.34 -9.45 12.33
C GLU A 39 11.28 -10.64 12.05
N LYS A 40 11.72 -11.31 13.11
CA LYS A 40 12.67 -12.43 13.03
C LYS A 40 12.19 -13.52 12.08
N GLY A 41 13.10 -14.01 11.23
CA GLY A 41 12.80 -15.06 10.26
C GLY A 41 12.11 -14.55 8.99
N THR A 42 11.83 -13.25 8.90
CA THR A 42 11.34 -12.59 7.68
C THR A 42 12.31 -11.47 7.26
N ARG A 43 11.97 -10.74 6.20
CA ARG A 43 12.67 -9.50 5.80
C ARG A 43 11.87 -8.24 6.13
N ARG A 44 10.87 -8.35 7.01
CA ARG A 44 9.99 -7.24 7.37
C ARG A 44 10.67 -6.39 8.44
N ILE A 45 10.73 -5.09 8.17
CA ILE A 45 11.25 -4.06 9.07
C ILE A 45 10.11 -3.18 9.56
N HIS A 46 10.23 -2.71 10.79
CA HIS A 46 9.23 -1.85 11.43
C HIS A 46 9.73 -0.41 11.36
N ARG A 47 8.99 0.45 10.67
CA ARG A 47 9.37 1.84 10.41
C ARG A 47 8.37 2.78 11.06
N LEU A 48 8.82 3.52 12.07
CA LEU A 48 8.05 4.53 12.78
C LEU A 48 8.06 5.84 12.00
N PHE A 49 6.88 6.40 11.74
CA PHE A 49 6.74 7.72 11.17
C PHE A 49 5.72 8.56 11.91
N TYR A 50 5.80 9.87 11.73
CA TYR A 50 4.86 10.85 12.28
C TYR A 50 3.97 11.41 11.17
N SER A 51 2.65 11.38 11.38
CA SER A 51 1.69 12.10 10.55
C SER A 51 1.45 13.47 11.15
N HIS A 52 1.73 14.52 10.39
CA HIS A 52 1.55 15.90 10.85
C HIS A 52 0.06 16.26 10.97
N ASP A 53 -0.75 15.79 10.02
CA ASP A 53 -2.19 16.10 9.97
C ASP A 53 -2.96 15.39 11.07
N ASP A 54 -2.63 14.11 11.32
CA ASP A 54 -3.25 13.32 12.40
C ASP A 54 -2.64 13.65 13.77
N ARG A 55 -1.48 14.32 13.80
CA ARG A 55 -0.67 14.58 15.01
C ARG A 55 -0.37 13.32 15.81
N GLN A 56 -0.17 12.22 15.10
CA GLN A 56 -0.01 10.89 15.66
C GLN A 56 1.13 10.14 14.98
N TYR A 57 1.63 9.12 15.67
CA TYR A 57 2.68 8.24 15.16
C TYR A 57 2.08 6.93 14.69
N PHE A 58 2.67 6.39 13.64
CA PHE A 58 2.27 5.11 13.05
C PHE A 58 3.52 4.27 12.74
N VAL A 59 3.34 2.95 12.71
CA VAL A 59 4.38 2.00 12.37
C VAL A 59 4.01 1.29 11.08
N ALA A 60 4.79 1.49 10.02
CA ALA A 60 4.71 0.72 8.79
C ALA A 60 5.54 -0.57 8.91
N ILE A 61 4.93 -1.70 8.63
CA ILE A 61 5.64 -2.99 8.51
C ILE A 61 5.96 -3.17 7.02
N GLN A 62 7.23 -3.14 6.65
CA GLN A 62 7.68 -3.10 5.26
C GLN A 62 8.67 -4.23 4.95
N ASP A 63 8.49 -4.98 3.86
CA ASP A 63 9.55 -5.90 3.37
C ASP A 63 10.72 -5.05 2.82
N GLU A 64 11.90 -5.27 3.38
CA GLU A 64 13.09 -4.46 3.11
C GLU A 64 13.58 -4.57 1.65
N LYS A 65 13.33 -5.71 1.00
CA LYS A 65 13.75 -6.01 -0.37
C LYS A 65 12.75 -5.48 -1.40
N THR A 66 11.46 -5.77 -1.23
CA THR A 66 10.42 -5.38 -2.20
C THR A 66 9.90 -3.96 -1.99
N LYS A 67 10.16 -3.39 -0.81
CA LYS A 67 9.59 -2.12 -0.33
C LYS A 67 8.06 -2.17 -0.19
N THR A 68 7.47 -3.36 -0.15
CA THR A 68 6.04 -3.55 0.09
C THR A 68 5.70 -3.25 1.55
N VAL A 69 4.85 -2.25 1.80
CA VAL A 69 4.18 -2.05 3.08
C VAL A 69 3.09 -3.10 3.21
N VAL A 70 3.24 -3.96 4.21
CA VAL A 70 2.32 -5.07 4.51
C VAL A 70 1.15 -4.58 5.35
N THR A 71 1.41 -3.71 6.32
CA THR A 71 0.38 -3.08 7.17
C THR A 71 0.90 -1.78 7.79
N ILE A 72 -0.03 -0.97 8.30
CA ILE A 72 0.26 0.25 9.08
C ILE A 72 -0.50 0.17 10.41
N LEU A 73 0.22 0.31 11.52
CA LEU A 73 -0.32 0.16 12.87
C LEU A 73 -0.23 1.48 13.65
N PRO A 74 -1.30 1.88 14.38
CA PRO A 74 -1.19 2.87 15.44
C PRO A 74 -0.18 2.44 16.51
N VAL A 75 0.51 3.39 17.14
CA VAL A 75 1.58 3.08 18.12
C VAL A 75 1.09 2.29 19.32
N ASP A 76 -0.07 2.63 19.88
CA ASP A 76 -0.68 1.91 20.99
C ASP A 76 -0.93 0.43 20.65
N TYR A 77 -1.42 0.17 19.43
CA TYR A 77 -1.61 -1.17 18.92
C TYR A 77 -0.29 -1.92 18.73
N TYR A 78 0.72 -1.27 18.13
CA TYR A 78 2.06 -1.84 17.97
C TYR A 78 2.71 -2.18 19.31
N GLU A 79 2.64 -1.29 20.29
CA GLU A 79 3.23 -1.49 21.61
C GLU A 79 2.58 -2.61 22.40
N THR A 80 1.30 -2.87 22.14
CA THR A 80 0.55 -3.97 22.75
C THR A 80 0.99 -5.31 22.18
N LEU A 81 1.27 -5.38 20.88
CA LEU A 81 1.54 -6.64 20.18
C LEU A 81 3.02 -6.99 20.03
N VAL A 82 3.88 -5.99 19.90
CA VAL A 82 5.26 -6.18 19.44
C VAL A 82 6.25 -5.77 20.51
N ALA A 83 6.39 -4.47 20.74
CA ALA A 83 7.36 -3.93 21.68
C ALA A 83 7.10 -2.46 21.98
N LYS A 84 7.53 -2.01 23.16
CA LYS A 84 7.55 -0.58 23.51
C LYS A 84 8.48 0.21 22.61
N ILE A 85 8.03 1.39 22.19
CA ILE A 85 8.82 2.28 21.34
C ILE A 85 9.63 3.22 22.23
N PRO A 86 10.96 3.27 22.10
CA PRO A 86 11.77 4.21 22.86
C PRO A 86 11.38 5.66 22.53
N ARG A 87 11.25 6.50 23.57
CA ARG A 87 10.97 7.93 23.41
C ARG A 87 11.92 8.65 22.43
N PRO A 88 13.24 8.38 22.40
CA PRO A 88 14.13 8.96 21.40
C PRO A 88 13.70 8.68 19.95
N SER A 89 13.12 7.50 19.67
CA SER A 89 12.64 7.14 18.34
C SER A 89 11.43 7.97 17.91
N LEU A 90 10.51 8.28 18.84
CA LEU A 90 9.37 9.17 18.57
C LEU A 90 9.84 10.59 18.23
N VAL A 91 10.75 11.14 19.03
CA VAL A 91 11.33 12.46 18.80
C VAL A 91 12.04 12.52 17.44
N GLU A 92 12.81 11.48 17.10
CA GLU A 92 13.52 11.43 15.82
C GLU A 92 12.56 11.31 14.62
N ALA A 93 11.50 10.49 14.72
CA ALA A 93 10.51 10.36 13.66
C ALA A 93 9.80 11.69 13.36
N GLU A 94 9.43 12.43 14.40
CA GLU A 94 8.84 13.76 14.27
C GLU A 94 9.85 14.78 13.69
N ARG A 95 11.12 14.71 14.11
CA ARG A 95 12.20 15.56 13.61
C ARG A 95 12.42 15.36 12.11
N LEU A 96 12.44 14.11 11.63
CA LEU A 96 12.63 13.79 10.21
C LEU A 96 11.53 14.40 9.32
N VAL A 97 10.28 14.36 9.79
CA VAL A 97 9.15 14.93 9.04
C VAL A 97 9.14 16.47 9.11
N SER A 98 9.45 17.04 10.27
CA SER A 98 9.42 18.49 10.51
C SER A 98 10.63 19.24 9.91
N CYS A 99 11.76 18.57 9.79
CA CYS A 99 12.99 19.10 9.21
C CYS A 99 13.61 18.05 8.28
N PRO A 100 13.00 17.83 7.09
CA PRO A 100 13.52 16.87 6.14
C PRO A 100 14.90 17.33 5.63
N PRO A 101 15.89 16.43 5.51
CA PRO A 101 17.13 16.76 4.82
C PRO A 101 16.80 17.24 3.39
N GLU A 102 17.33 18.39 2.99
CA GLU A 102 16.98 19.13 1.78
C GLU A 102 16.95 18.24 0.51
N ALA A 103 15.76 17.91 -0.01
CA ALA A 103 15.54 17.43 -1.39
C ALA A 103 14.08 17.12 -1.79
N LYS A 104 13.02 17.58 -1.11
CA LYS A 104 11.65 17.33 -1.62
C LYS A 104 11.34 18.26 -2.80
N PRO A 105 11.19 17.79 -4.06
CA PRO A 105 10.39 18.54 -5.02
C PRO A 105 8.98 18.58 -4.46
N LYS A 106 8.49 19.78 -4.12
CA LYS A 106 7.08 19.98 -3.80
C LYS A 106 6.28 19.52 -5.02
N LYS A 107 5.58 18.38 -4.93
CA LYS A 107 4.49 18.08 -5.86
C LYS A 107 3.47 19.20 -5.64
N VAL A 108 3.45 20.16 -6.56
CA VAL A 108 2.38 21.15 -6.66
C VAL A 108 1.15 20.35 -7.04
N VAL A 109 0.34 20.00 -6.04
CA VAL A 109 -1.02 19.50 -6.27
C VAL A 109 -1.80 20.66 -6.84
N THR A 110 -1.74 20.83 -8.16
CA THR A 110 -2.76 21.59 -8.87
C THR A 110 -4.02 20.73 -8.82
N ALA A 111 -4.89 21.02 -7.87
CA ALA A 111 -6.27 20.56 -7.92
C ALA A 111 -6.81 20.88 -9.32
N PRO A 112 -7.36 19.91 -10.08
CA PRO A 112 -8.06 20.23 -11.30
C PRO A 112 -9.28 21.06 -10.90
N ALA A 113 -9.27 22.33 -11.28
CA ALA A 113 -10.43 23.20 -11.18
C ALA A 113 -11.65 22.48 -11.77
N ASP A 114 -12.73 22.44 -10.99
CA ASP A 114 -14.05 22.04 -11.43
C ASP A 114 -14.45 22.94 -12.62
N VAL A 115 -14.45 22.36 -13.82
CA VAL A 115 -15.09 22.95 -14.99
C VAL A 115 -16.33 22.11 -15.30
N PRO A 116 -17.54 22.67 -15.13
CA PRO A 116 -18.76 21.97 -15.49
C PRO A 116 -18.91 21.97 -17.02
N GLY A 117 -19.09 20.78 -17.59
CA GLY A 117 -19.59 20.62 -18.96
C GLY A 117 -18.68 19.88 -19.92
N LYS A 118 -18.79 18.54 -19.92
CA LYS A 118 -18.88 17.66 -21.11
C LYS A 118 -19.05 16.22 -20.64
N PRO A 119 -19.90 15.40 -21.28
CA PRO A 119 -20.05 14.00 -20.91
C PRO A 119 -18.72 13.28 -21.22
N LYS A 120 -17.94 12.98 -20.17
CA LYS A 120 -16.69 12.22 -20.27
C LYS A 120 -17.05 10.79 -20.66
N VAL A 121 -16.51 10.33 -21.78
CA VAL A 121 -16.48 8.91 -22.20
C VAL A 121 -16.25 8.02 -20.99
N PRO A 122 -16.96 6.88 -20.84
CA PRO A 122 -16.74 5.92 -19.77
C PRO A 122 -15.25 5.60 -19.66
N ARG A 123 -14.58 6.12 -18.63
CA ARG A 123 -13.21 5.73 -18.36
C ARG A 123 -13.30 4.34 -17.74
N SER A 124 -12.58 3.39 -18.28
CA SER A 124 -12.44 2.05 -17.68
C SER A 124 -11.06 1.96 -17.04
N PHE A 125 -10.95 1.32 -15.88
CA PHE A 125 -9.67 0.87 -15.39
C PHE A 125 -9.15 -0.25 -16.31
N LYS A 126 -7.87 -0.22 -16.67
CA LYS A 126 -7.18 -1.33 -17.33
C LYS A 126 -6.38 -2.05 -16.26
N ILE A 127 -6.54 -3.37 -16.19
CA ILE A 127 -5.91 -4.19 -15.17
C ILE A 127 -5.00 -5.20 -15.86
N GLN A 128 -3.79 -5.32 -15.33
CA GLN A 128 -2.83 -6.34 -15.69
C GLN A 128 -2.34 -7.02 -14.42
N VAL A 129 -1.99 -8.30 -14.51
CA VAL A 129 -1.34 -9.04 -13.43
C VAL A 129 0.04 -9.46 -13.89
N THR A 130 1.03 -9.41 -13.00
CA THR A 130 2.32 -10.05 -13.27
C THR A 130 2.39 -11.36 -12.51
N PHE A 131 2.58 -12.45 -13.26
CA PHE A 131 2.90 -13.77 -12.74
C PHE A 131 4.41 -13.95 -12.70
N VAL A 132 4.89 -14.59 -11.64
CA VAL A 132 6.31 -14.92 -11.48
C VAL A 132 6.45 -16.43 -11.34
N ASN A 133 7.36 -16.98 -12.13
CA ASN A 133 7.83 -18.35 -12.07
C ASN A 133 9.30 -18.34 -11.62
N LEU A 134 9.63 -19.11 -10.58
CA LEU A 134 10.99 -19.13 -10.02
C LEU A 134 12.07 -19.61 -11.00
N HIS A 135 11.68 -20.36 -12.04
CA HIS A 135 12.59 -20.92 -13.04
C HIS A 135 12.54 -20.20 -14.39
N ARG A 136 11.40 -19.60 -14.75
CA ARG A 136 11.16 -19.03 -16.09
C ARG A 136 11.10 -17.50 -16.13
N GLY A 137 11.16 -16.82 -14.99
CA GLY A 137 11.08 -15.37 -14.90
C GLY A 137 9.65 -14.87 -14.67
N SER A 138 9.31 -13.71 -15.22
CA SER A 138 7.98 -13.10 -15.02
C SER A 138 7.27 -12.85 -16.34
N ARG A 139 5.94 -12.90 -16.32
CA ARG A 139 5.08 -12.52 -17.45
C ARG A 139 3.94 -11.63 -16.97
N THR A 140 3.52 -10.70 -17.82
CA THR A 140 2.38 -9.81 -17.53
C THR A 140 1.22 -10.16 -18.43
N VAL A 141 0.03 -10.33 -17.85
CA VAL A 141 -1.21 -10.69 -18.54
C VAL A 141 -2.24 -9.60 -18.33
N SER A 142 -3.02 -9.26 -19.36
CA SER A 142 -4.16 -8.36 -19.17
C SER A 142 -5.36 -9.11 -18.64
N LEU A 143 -5.89 -8.68 -17.49
CA LEU A 143 -7.14 -9.20 -16.92
C LEU A 143 -8.37 -8.43 -17.43
N GLY A 144 -8.21 -7.67 -18.50
CA GLY A 144 -9.27 -6.89 -19.13
C GLY A 144 -9.48 -5.52 -18.48
N SER A 145 -10.74 -5.07 -18.50
CA SER A 145 -11.14 -3.73 -18.05
C SER A 145 -12.19 -3.80 -16.94
N TRP A 146 -12.23 -2.77 -16.11
CA TRP A 146 -13.24 -2.58 -15.06
C TRP A 146 -13.93 -1.22 -15.19
N PRO A 147 -15.25 -1.11 -14.96
CA PRO A 147 -15.95 0.17 -15.02
C PRO A 147 -15.39 1.16 -13.98
N ALA A 148 -15.04 2.38 -14.39
CA ALA A 148 -14.57 3.40 -13.44
C ALA A 148 -15.69 4.32 -12.94
N GLU A 149 -16.87 4.30 -13.57
CA GLU A 149 -18.00 5.19 -13.24
C GLU A 149 -18.51 4.96 -11.82
N SER A 150 -18.69 3.71 -11.42
CA SER A 150 -19.08 3.32 -10.04
C SER A 150 -18.08 3.76 -8.98
N HIS A 151 -16.86 4.11 -9.39
CA HIS A 151 -15.75 4.52 -8.52
C HIS A 151 -15.38 6.00 -8.70
N GLY A 152 -16.14 6.77 -9.48
CA GLY A 152 -15.83 8.18 -9.80
C GLY A 152 -14.50 8.37 -10.53
N GLY A 153 -13.98 7.33 -11.19
CA GLY A 153 -12.65 7.34 -11.80
C GLY A 153 -11.48 7.22 -10.81
N SER A 154 -11.75 7.01 -9.52
CA SER A 154 -10.72 6.93 -8.49
C SER A 154 -10.23 5.50 -8.33
N ILE A 155 -8.92 5.28 -8.56
CA ILE A 155 -8.26 3.99 -8.24
C ILE A 155 -8.40 3.72 -6.74
N ALA A 156 -8.34 4.76 -5.90
CA ALA A 156 -8.46 4.60 -4.48
C ALA A 156 -9.78 3.95 -4.05
N ARG A 157 -10.90 4.41 -4.63
CA ARG A 157 -12.22 3.81 -4.40
C ARG A 157 -12.34 2.40 -4.99
N LEU A 158 -11.71 2.13 -6.13
CA LEU A 158 -11.66 0.78 -6.71
C LEU A 158 -10.96 -0.21 -5.77
N LEU A 159 -9.89 0.23 -5.10
CA LEU A 159 -9.13 -0.61 -4.17
C LEU A 159 -9.85 -0.85 -2.83
N GLN A 160 -11.03 -0.25 -2.62
CA GLN A 160 -11.93 -0.58 -1.53
C GLN A 160 -13.07 -1.53 -1.97
N ASP A 161 -13.21 -1.80 -3.27
CA ASP A 161 -14.30 -2.62 -3.80
C ASP A 161 -13.98 -4.11 -3.68
N THR A 162 -14.65 -4.78 -2.74
CA THR A 162 -14.52 -6.24 -2.56
C THR A 162 -14.95 -7.02 -3.80
N GLN A 163 -15.99 -6.57 -4.52
CA GLN A 163 -16.45 -7.25 -5.74
C GLN A 163 -15.41 -7.19 -6.85
N PHE A 164 -14.69 -6.07 -6.95
CA PHE A 164 -13.54 -5.95 -7.83
C PHE A 164 -12.48 -7.00 -7.50
N PHE A 165 -12.06 -7.12 -6.24
CA PHE A 165 -11.03 -8.10 -5.87
C PHE A 165 -11.47 -9.55 -6.02
N GLU A 166 -12.73 -9.88 -5.72
CA GLU A 166 -13.29 -11.21 -5.98
C GLU A 166 -13.27 -11.54 -7.48
N ALA A 167 -13.69 -10.59 -8.33
CA ALA A 167 -13.63 -10.77 -9.77
C ALA A 167 -12.18 -10.87 -10.29
N MET A 168 -11.25 -10.08 -9.75
CA MET A 168 -9.84 -10.18 -10.12
C MET A 168 -9.25 -11.52 -9.69
N ARG A 169 -9.58 -12.03 -8.50
CA ARG A 169 -9.15 -13.35 -8.03
C ARG A 169 -9.58 -14.45 -9.00
N ASN A 170 -10.82 -14.42 -9.46
CA ASN A 170 -11.31 -15.38 -10.44
C ASN A 170 -10.54 -15.29 -11.76
N ARG A 171 -10.34 -14.08 -12.30
CA ARG A 171 -9.58 -13.87 -13.55
C ARG A 171 -8.10 -14.26 -13.42
N VAL A 172 -7.49 -14.03 -12.26
CA VAL A 172 -6.12 -14.46 -11.97
C VAL A 172 -6.05 -15.99 -11.94
N ASN A 173 -6.98 -16.65 -11.27
CA ASN A 173 -7.03 -18.11 -11.17
C ASN A 173 -7.28 -18.81 -12.52
N GLU A 174 -7.96 -18.16 -13.46
CA GLU A 174 -8.13 -18.66 -14.83
C GLU A 174 -6.83 -18.60 -15.64
N GLU A 175 -5.95 -17.64 -15.34
CA GLU A 175 -4.73 -17.37 -16.11
C GLU A 175 -3.45 -17.96 -15.50
N ILE A 176 -3.45 -18.28 -14.20
CA ILE A 176 -2.27 -18.74 -13.46
C ILE A 176 -1.86 -20.17 -13.86
N GLN A 177 -0.56 -20.41 -14.00
CA GLN A 177 -0.01 -21.75 -14.27
C GLN A 177 0.47 -22.44 -12.97
N PRO A 178 0.56 -23.79 -12.92
CA PRO A 178 0.89 -24.52 -11.70
C PRO A 178 2.20 -24.12 -10.99
N ASP A 179 3.18 -23.59 -11.73
CA ASP A 179 4.49 -23.18 -11.20
C ASP A 179 4.63 -21.66 -11.05
N GLU A 180 3.51 -20.92 -11.05
CA GLU A 180 3.48 -19.47 -10.96
C GLU A 180 2.77 -18.99 -9.70
N TYR A 181 3.16 -17.80 -9.24
CA TYR A 181 2.38 -17.01 -8.29
C TYR A 181 2.09 -15.63 -8.88
N ALA A 182 0.94 -15.06 -8.52
CA ALA A 182 0.61 -13.68 -8.87
C ALA A 182 1.39 -12.73 -7.96
N ALA A 183 2.26 -11.89 -8.50
CA ALA A 183 3.03 -10.92 -7.72
C ALA A 183 2.21 -9.65 -7.41
N GLY A 184 1.36 -9.23 -8.34
CA GLY A 184 0.58 -8.01 -8.17
C GLY A 184 -0.21 -7.59 -9.39
N LEU A 185 -1.11 -6.63 -9.17
CA LEU A 185 -1.90 -5.96 -10.18
C LEU A 185 -1.29 -4.60 -10.54
N LEU A 186 -1.20 -4.34 -11.84
CA LEU A 186 -1.00 -3.00 -12.38
C LEU A 186 -2.35 -2.45 -12.82
N ILE A 187 -2.78 -1.34 -12.22
CA ILE A 187 -4.09 -0.72 -12.47
C ILE A 187 -3.87 0.68 -13.01
N ARG A 188 -4.58 1.03 -14.08
CA ARG A 188 -4.52 2.38 -14.67
C ARG A 188 -5.88 2.88 -15.14
N LEU A 189 -6.14 4.18 -15.00
CA LEU A 189 -7.36 4.80 -15.51
C LEU A 189 -7.25 5.12 -17.01
N GLY A 190 -7.92 4.35 -17.86
CA GLY A 190 -7.85 4.55 -19.32
C GLY A 190 -6.49 4.22 -19.93
N LYS A 191 -6.16 4.83 -21.08
CA LYS A 191 -4.90 4.56 -21.83
C LYS A 191 -3.69 5.39 -21.37
N ARG A 192 -3.92 6.48 -20.64
CA ARG A 192 -2.88 7.47 -20.25
C ARG A 192 -3.01 7.91 -18.78
N GLY A 193 -3.76 7.18 -17.97
CA GLY A 193 -3.86 7.46 -16.54
C GLY A 193 -2.61 7.00 -15.81
N GLU A 194 -2.42 7.53 -14.60
CA GLU A 194 -1.40 7.07 -13.67
C GLU A 194 -1.56 5.57 -13.38
N GLU A 195 -0.44 4.88 -13.28
CA GLU A 195 -0.38 3.44 -13.06
C GLU A 195 -0.07 3.18 -11.59
N VAL A 196 -0.92 2.39 -10.93
CA VAL A 196 -0.75 1.99 -9.52
C VAL A 196 -0.45 0.50 -9.48
N TRP A 197 0.66 0.15 -8.84
CA TRP A 197 1.03 -1.23 -8.57
C TRP A 197 0.51 -1.65 -7.20
N VAL A 198 -0.22 -2.76 -7.17
CA VAL A 198 -0.80 -3.34 -5.94
C VAL A 198 -0.25 -4.75 -5.80
N ASN A 199 0.49 -5.01 -4.72
CA ASN A 199 0.98 -6.36 -4.47
C ASN A 199 -0.19 -7.26 -4.05
N ILE A 200 -0.37 -8.34 -4.81
CA ILE A 200 -1.18 -9.48 -4.39
C ILE A 200 -0.19 -10.40 -3.68
N GLU A 201 0.27 -10.00 -2.49
CA GLU A 201 0.89 -11.02 -1.66
C GLU A 201 -0.20 -12.03 -1.32
N ASP A 202 0.12 -13.30 -1.59
CA ASP A 202 -0.65 -14.44 -1.13
C ASP A 202 -0.97 -14.20 0.36
N GLU A 203 -2.24 -14.31 0.73
CA GLU A 203 -2.67 -14.31 2.14
C GLU A 203 -1.96 -15.44 2.95
N GLY A 204 -1.14 -16.26 2.28
CA GLY A 204 -0.21 -17.25 2.82
C GLY A 204 1.15 -16.75 3.32
N SER A 205 1.51 -15.45 3.22
CA SER A 205 2.51 -14.92 4.16
C SER A 205 1.76 -14.66 5.46
N GLU A 206 1.81 -15.65 6.36
CA GLU A 206 0.98 -15.72 7.56
C GLU A 206 0.73 -14.31 8.11
N PRO A 207 -0.55 -13.93 8.36
CA PRO A 207 -0.80 -12.73 9.15
C PRO A 207 0.12 -12.84 10.35
N ILE A 208 0.78 -11.73 10.73
CA ILE A 208 1.55 -11.63 11.98
C ILE A 208 0.83 -12.53 12.97
N ARG A 209 1.44 -13.66 13.36
CA ARG A 209 0.75 -14.65 14.18
C ARG A 209 0.41 -13.93 15.47
N LEU A 210 -0.80 -13.37 15.52
CA LEU A 210 -1.37 -12.82 16.72
C LEU A 210 -1.32 -13.99 17.69
N PRO A 211 -0.75 -13.83 18.88
CA PRO A 211 -0.91 -14.86 19.90
C PRO A 211 -2.41 -15.10 20.01
N ALA A 212 -2.83 -16.31 19.62
CA ALA A 212 -4.18 -16.75 19.86
C ALA A 212 -4.39 -16.67 21.38
N GLU A 213 -5.55 -16.14 21.78
CA GLU A 213 -6.05 -16.11 23.14
C GLU A 213 -5.66 -14.89 24.00
N ALA A 214 -6.37 -13.79 23.76
CA ALA A 214 -6.95 -13.00 24.86
C ALA A 214 -8.49 -13.09 24.79
N SER A 215 -9.00 -14.31 24.60
CA SER A 215 -10.37 -14.66 24.94
C SER A 215 -10.30 -15.53 26.18
N ASN A 216 -10.15 -14.89 27.33
CA ASN A 216 -10.92 -15.20 28.52
C ASN A 216 -10.72 -14.08 29.54
N LEU A 217 -11.84 -13.71 30.14
CA LEU A 217 -12.00 -12.87 31.32
C LEU A 217 -10.99 -13.19 32.43
#